data_AF-A0ABC8RWP7-F1
#
_entry.id   AF-A0ABC8RWP7-F1
#
_cell.length_a   1.000
_cell.length_b   1.000
_cell.length_c   1.000
_cell.angle_alpha   90.00
_cell.angle_beta   90.00
_cell.angle_gamma   90.00
#
_symmetry.space_group_name_H-M   'P 1'
#
loop_
_entity.id
_entity.type
_entity.pdbx_description
1 polymer ?
#
loop_
_entity_poly.entity_id
_entity_poly.type
_entity_poly.pdbx_seq_one_letter_code
_entity_poly.pdbx_strand_id
1 'polypeptide(L)'
;VFDMVLNEQVVSRGTVEVNSLNNSGLTPLDVLLLEEGDREIEEILRQATARRSEDLRSLAQAVVSQNWVVTPHNSSNQQSRTEQAQSPARQLIDYFKYDKIKESPSKTRNTLLVIVILIATATYQAVLSPPGGVWQDDNNGTTPHTAGKSVMASHNSVAYCLFLVSNSMGFFMSLHMLYFLTAGFPMQLELKVSLLALTVTYDTSMTAMTPNTGMSFLFTILSVVMPILIPLVTIVVRNHLKKPRVGLQCTRQASV
;
A
#
# COMPACT_ATOMS: atom_id res chain seq x y z
N VAL A 1 -16.33 -11.63 57.76
CA VAL A 1 -16.15 -10.43 58.61
C VAL A 1 -14.65 -10.15 58.61
N PHE A 2 -14.16 -9.68 57.47
CA PHE A 2 -13.86 -8.28 57.14
C PHE A 2 -12.38 -7.97 57.46
N ASP A 3 -11.64 -7.70 56.38
CA ASP A 3 -10.36 -7.01 56.24
C ASP A 3 -9.25 -7.28 57.26
N MET A 4 -8.06 -7.66 56.79
CA MET A 4 -7.01 -6.65 56.61
C MET A 4 -5.79 -7.23 55.88
N VAL A 5 -5.28 -6.43 54.93
CA VAL A 5 -3.94 -6.51 54.31
C VAL A 5 -3.81 -7.50 53.16
N LEU A 6 -4.52 -7.19 52.07
CA LEU A 6 -3.96 -7.33 50.73
C LEU A 6 -2.65 -6.53 50.70
N ASN A 7 -1.54 -7.26 50.81
CA ASN A 7 -0.21 -6.71 50.63
C ASN A 7 -0.02 -6.39 49.14
N GLU A 8 -0.45 -5.18 48.76
CA GLU A 8 0.15 -4.40 47.69
C GLU A 8 1.67 -4.37 47.91
N GLN A 9 2.41 -5.30 47.31
CA GLN A 9 3.82 -5.19 46.93
C GLN A 9 4.41 -6.59 46.74
N VAL A 10 4.16 -7.24 45.59
CA VAL A 10 5.23 -7.95 44.86
C VAL A 10 4.81 -8.04 43.38
N VAL A 11 4.79 -6.89 42.70
CA VAL A 11 5.26 -6.87 41.31
C VAL A 11 6.56 -6.10 41.38
N SER A 12 7.66 -6.84 41.28
CA SER A 12 9.01 -6.29 41.17
C SER A 12 9.03 -5.31 40.01
N ARG A 13 8.88 -4.02 40.34
CA ARG A 13 8.90 -2.90 39.39
C ARG A 13 10.32 -2.78 38.85
N GLY A 14 10.58 -3.44 37.72
CA GLY A 14 11.31 -2.71 36.68
C GLY A 14 10.49 -1.45 36.39
N THR A 15 11.11 -0.27 36.47
CA THR A 15 10.47 1.01 36.12
C THR A 15 10.20 0.99 34.62
N VAL A 16 9.08 0.37 34.22
CA VAL A 16 8.64 0.39 32.83
C VAL A 16 7.98 1.75 32.62
N GLU A 17 8.63 2.58 31.83
CA GLU A 17 8.11 3.89 31.45
C GLU A 17 6.90 3.71 30.52
N VAL A 18 5.71 3.79 31.11
CA VAL A 18 4.41 3.49 30.46
C VAL A 18 4.11 4.43 29.27
N ASN A 19 4.73 5.61 29.26
CA ASN A 19 4.55 6.65 28.26
C ASN A 19 5.77 6.81 27.32
N SER A 20 6.61 5.78 27.23
CA SER A 20 7.76 5.77 26.32
C SER A 20 7.32 6.04 24.89
N LEU A 21 8.01 6.96 24.22
CA LEU A 21 7.75 7.28 22.83
C LEU A 21 8.62 6.42 21.93
N ASN A 22 8.03 5.87 20.86
CA ASN A 22 8.83 5.23 19.82
C ASN A 22 9.53 6.26 18.93
N ASN A 23 10.34 5.82 17.96
CA ASN A 23 11.01 6.70 16.98
C ASN A 23 10.04 7.54 16.13
N SER A 24 8.74 7.25 16.19
CA SER A 24 7.67 8.00 15.52
C SER A 24 6.92 8.94 16.47
N GLY A 25 7.32 9.04 17.75
CA GLY A 25 6.70 9.91 18.75
C GLY A 25 5.34 9.43 19.27
N LEU A 26 5.04 8.14 19.16
CA LEU A 26 3.77 7.55 19.64
C LEU A 26 3.97 6.80 20.95
N THR A 27 2.99 6.88 21.85
CA THR A 27 2.96 6.07 23.08
C THR A 27 2.40 4.67 22.79
N PRO A 28 2.61 3.69 23.69
CA PRO A 28 2.03 2.35 23.53
C PRO A 28 0.50 2.36 23.37
N LEU A 29 -0.18 3.32 24.01
CA LEU A 29 -1.63 3.50 23.89
C LEU A 29 -2.04 4.04 22.51
N ASP A 30 -1.26 4.95 21.93
CA ASP A 30 -1.51 5.45 20.56
C ASP A 30 -1.39 4.32 19.52
N VAL A 31 -0.37 3.48 19.67
CA VAL A 31 -0.14 2.34 18.76
C VAL A 31 -1.29 1.33 18.84
N LEU A 32 -1.76 1.02 20.06
CA LEU A 32 -2.87 0.09 20.25
C LEU A 32 -4.17 0.58 19.59
N LEU A 33 -4.45 1.88 19.70
CA LEU A 33 -5.64 2.50 19.12
C LEU A 33 -5.56 2.61 17.59
N LEU A 34 -4.35 2.75 17.03
CA LEU A 34 -4.12 2.80 15.59
C LEU A 34 -4.30 1.44 14.90
N GLU A 35 -4.01 0.35 15.62
CA GLU A 35 -4.08 -1.02 15.07
C GLU A 35 -5.40 -1.75 15.42
N GLU A 36 -6.39 -1.04 15.98
CA GLU A 36 -7.64 -1.66 16.48
C GLU A 36 -7.34 -2.82 17.46
N GLY A 37 -6.40 -2.60 18.38
CA GLY A 37 -5.95 -3.61 19.33
C GLY A 37 -6.99 -4.03 20.36
N ASP A 38 -6.72 -5.15 21.04
CA ASP A 38 -7.63 -5.75 22.01
C ASP A 38 -8.08 -4.77 23.10
N ARG A 39 -9.39 -4.71 23.34
CA ARG A 39 -10.01 -3.84 24.36
C ARG A 39 -9.48 -4.11 25.77
N GLU A 40 -9.13 -5.36 26.07
CA GLU A 40 -8.53 -5.76 27.34
C GLU A 40 -7.14 -5.13 27.54
N ILE A 41 -6.33 -5.07 26.48
CA ILE A 41 -5.00 -4.45 26.52
C ILE A 41 -5.12 -2.93 26.63
N GLU A 42 -6.13 -2.32 26.00
CA GLU A 42 -6.42 -0.89 26.17
C GLU A 42 -6.74 -0.56 27.63
N GLU A 43 -7.56 -1.38 28.27
CA GLU A 43 -8.01 -1.16 29.64
C GLU A 43 -6.84 -1.32 30.63
N ILE A 44 -5.98 -2.32 30.44
CA ILE A 44 -4.76 -2.51 31.22
C ILE A 44 -3.81 -1.32 31.05
N LEU A 45 -3.62 -0.82 29.82
CA LEU A 45 -2.76 0.34 29.57
C LEU A 45 -3.30 1.61 30.24
N ARG A 46 -4.63 1.82 30.22
CA ARG A 46 -5.27 2.94 30.91
C ARG A 46 -5.13 2.84 32.43
N GLN A 47 -5.29 1.64 32.99
CA GLN A 47 -5.07 1.38 34.42
C GLN A 47 -3.61 1.62 34.83
N ALA A 48 -2.66 1.33 33.94
CA ALA A 48 -1.24 1.60 34.13
C ALA A 48 -0.86 3.08 33.93
N THR A 49 -1.82 4.01 33.80
CA THR A 49 -1.62 5.45 33.54
C THR A 49 -0.97 5.80 32.18
N ALA A 50 -1.11 4.91 31.18
CA ALA A 50 -0.75 5.24 29.81
C ALA A 50 -1.64 6.38 29.28
N ARG A 51 -1.02 7.38 28.66
CA ARG A 51 -1.69 8.51 28.01
C ARG A 51 -1.31 8.58 26.53
N ARG A 52 -2.14 9.26 25.74
CA ARG A 52 -1.81 9.57 24.34
C ARG A 52 -0.66 10.58 24.28
N SER A 53 0.15 10.51 23.24
CA SER A 53 1.23 11.48 23.01
C SER A 53 0.72 12.92 22.93
N GLU A 54 -0.49 13.14 22.39
CA GLU A 54 -1.15 14.44 22.31
C GLU A 54 -1.45 15.04 23.69
N ASP A 55 -1.95 14.22 24.62
CA ASP A 55 -2.26 14.65 26.00
C ASP A 55 -0.99 14.96 26.81
N LEU A 56 0.09 14.24 26.54
CA LEU A 56 1.39 14.51 27.18
C LEU A 56 2.01 15.81 26.67
N ARG A 57 1.86 16.10 25.37
CA ARG A 57 2.32 17.36 24.78
C ARG A 57 1.55 18.56 25.32
N SER A 58 0.23 18.45 25.45
CA SER A 58 -0.59 19.52 26.03
C SER A 58 -0.23 19.79 27.50
N LEU A 59 0.04 18.74 28.29
CA LEU A 59 0.54 18.86 29.67
C LEU A 59 1.91 19.53 29.73
N ALA A 60 2.85 19.12 28.88
CA ALA A 60 4.18 19.73 28.82
C ALA A 60 4.09 21.23 28.46
N GLN A 61 3.20 21.58 27.53
CA GLN A 61 3.01 22.96 27.09
C GLN A 61 2.30 23.82 28.15
N ALA A 62 1.40 23.23 28.94
CA ALA A 62 0.79 23.88 30.10
C ALA A 62 1.80 24.18 31.22
N VAL A 63 2.74 23.25 31.48
CA VAL A 63 3.81 23.43 32.48
C VAL A 63 4.82 24.49 32.04
N VAL A 64 5.16 24.53 30.75
CA VAL A 64 6.08 25.56 30.18
C VAL A 64 5.47 26.96 30.26
N SER A 65 4.15 27.09 30.18
CA SER A 65 3.47 28.39 30.26
C SER A 65 3.45 29.02 31.65
N GLN A 66 3.80 28.28 32.72
CA GLN A 66 3.80 28.79 34.10
C GLN A 66 5.16 29.34 34.58
N ASN A 67 6.27 29.14 33.85
CA ASN A 67 7.63 29.43 34.36
C ASN A 67 8.38 30.57 33.64
N TRP A 68 7.71 31.53 33.00
CA TRP A 68 8.41 32.68 32.39
C TRP A 68 8.87 33.71 33.43
N VAL A 69 10.09 33.50 33.96
CA VAL A 69 10.95 34.57 34.51
C VAL A 69 11.98 34.95 33.44
N VAL A 70 12.01 36.25 33.12
CA VAL A 70 12.80 36.90 32.07
C VAL A 70 14.31 36.75 32.32
N THR A 71 15.08 36.45 31.26
CA THR A 71 16.41 37.04 31.02
C THR A 71 16.74 37.03 29.52
N PRO A 72 17.33 38.12 28.96
CA PRO A 72 17.80 38.17 27.59
C PRO A 72 19.28 37.77 27.54
N HIS A 73 19.66 36.85 26.65
CA HIS A 73 21.02 36.88 26.12
C HIS A 73 21.08 36.52 24.65
N ASN A 74 21.69 37.46 23.95
CA ASN A 74 22.07 37.46 22.56
C ASN A 74 22.96 36.24 22.27
N SER A 75 22.63 35.49 21.22
CA SER A 75 23.54 34.54 20.58
C SER A 75 23.17 34.51 19.11
N SER A 76 24.00 35.23 18.35
CA SER A 76 24.05 35.27 16.91
C SER A 76 24.32 33.87 16.35
N ASN A 77 23.27 33.09 16.15
CA ASN A 77 23.27 32.01 15.18
C ASN A 77 22.55 32.52 13.94
N GLN A 78 23.37 33.00 13.01
CA GLN A 78 22.98 33.18 11.62
C GLN A 78 22.70 31.79 11.06
N GLN A 79 21.53 31.25 11.38
CA GLN A 79 20.98 30.06 10.78
C GLN A 79 20.68 30.44 9.33
N SER A 80 21.59 30.08 8.43
CA SER A 80 21.31 30.00 7.01
C SER A 80 20.13 29.05 6.84
N ARG A 81 18.92 29.61 6.92
CA ARG A 81 17.69 29.01 6.47
C ARG A 81 17.91 28.80 4.98
N THR A 82 18.37 27.60 4.62
CA THR A 82 18.24 27.13 3.26
C THR A 82 16.73 26.96 3.08
N GLU A 83 16.03 28.03 2.71
CA GLU A 83 14.68 27.96 2.17
C GLU A 83 14.81 27.21 0.86
N GLN A 84 14.85 25.88 1.00
CA GLN A 84 14.86 24.95 -0.10
C GLN A 84 13.47 25.05 -0.72
N ALA A 85 13.33 25.91 -1.72
CA ALA A 85 12.13 26.11 -2.50
C ALA A 85 11.57 24.74 -2.88
N GLN A 86 10.52 24.32 -2.17
CA GLN A 86 9.90 23.03 -2.39
C GLN A 86 9.31 23.06 -3.80
N SER A 87 9.86 22.22 -4.68
CA SER A 87 9.34 22.02 -6.04
C SER A 87 7.82 21.84 -6.00
N PRO A 88 7.05 22.48 -6.90
CA PRO A 88 5.59 22.33 -6.97
C PRO A 88 5.14 20.86 -7.01
N ALA A 89 5.95 19.97 -7.61
CA ALA A 89 5.68 18.54 -7.64
C ALA A 89 5.78 17.89 -6.24
N ARG A 90 6.70 18.34 -5.38
CA ARG A 90 6.81 17.82 -4.01
C ARG A 90 5.67 18.28 -3.12
N GLN A 91 5.21 19.51 -3.28
CA GLN A 91 4.05 20.01 -2.52
C GLN A 91 2.76 19.25 -2.90
N LEU A 92 2.58 18.95 -4.19
CA LEU A 92 1.46 18.13 -4.66
C LEU A 92 1.52 16.70 -4.07
N ILE A 93 2.72 16.09 -4.07
CA ILE A 93 2.93 14.76 -3.49
C ILE A 93 2.65 14.78 -1.99
N ASP A 94 3.08 15.81 -1.25
CA ASP A 94 2.82 15.93 0.19
C ASP A 94 1.34 16.20 0.50
N TYR A 95 0.60 16.89 -0.38
CA TYR A 95 -0.85 17.08 -0.25
C TYR A 95 -1.65 15.80 -0.47
N PHE A 96 -1.29 14.98 -1.46
CA PHE A 96 -1.91 13.67 -1.70
C PHE A 96 -1.27 12.53 -0.91
N LYS A 97 -0.32 12.85 -0.03
CA LYS A 97 0.39 11.84 0.75
C LYS A 97 -0.58 11.19 1.70
N TYR A 98 -0.63 9.86 1.61
CA TYR A 98 -1.35 9.05 2.58
C TYR A 98 -0.78 9.27 3.98
N ASP A 99 -1.59 9.84 4.86
CA ASP A 99 -1.25 10.03 6.26
C ASP A 99 -1.71 8.81 7.07
N LYS A 100 -0.77 7.90 7.33
CA LYS A 100 -0.99 6.68 8.12
C LYS A 100 -1.48 6.97 9.54
N ILE A 101 -1.29 8.19 10.05
CA ILE A 101 -1.71 8.59 11.41
C ILE A 101 -3.19 9.00 11.41
N LYS A 102 -3.68 9.55 10.30
CA LYS A 102 -5.03 10.10 10.19
C LYS A 102 -6.05 9.10 9.63
N GLU A 103 -5.63 8.19 8.76
CA GLU A 103 -6.53 7.24 8.12
C GLU A 103 -6.45 5.84 8.73
N SER A 104 -7.59 5.31 9.18
CA SER A 104 -7.68 3.93 9.66
C SER A 104 -7.29 2.92 8.55
N PRO A 105 -6.55 1.84 8.87
CA PRO A 105 -6.22 0.78 7.93
C PRO A 105 -7.45 0.19 7.22
N SER A 106 -8.58 0.12 7.92
CA SER A 106 -9.86 -0.39 7.36
C SER A 106 -10.44 0.55 6.30
N LYS A 107 -10.39 1.87 6.54
CA LYS A 107 -10.84 2.88 5.56
C LYS A 107 -9.99 2.86 4.30
N THR A 108 -8.67 2.74 4.47
CA THR A 108 -7.70 2.65 3.38
C THR A 108 -7.94 1.41 2.52
N ARG A 109 -8.11 0.25 3.17
CA ARG A 109 -8.44 -1.01 2.52
C ARG A 109 -9.73 -0.93 1.71
N ASN A 110 -10.78 -0.31 2.25
CA ASN A 110 -12.06 -0.15 1.55
C ASN A 110 -11.92 0.74 0.31
N THR A 111 -11.20 1.86 0.40
CA THR A 111 -10.94 2.73 -0.75
C THR A 111 -10.13 2.01 -1.82
N LEU A 112 -9.08 1.29 -1.42
CA LEU A 112 -8.25 0.52 -2.35
C LEU A 112 -9.04 -0.61 -3.00
N LEU A 113 -9.95 -1.29 -2.28
CA LEU A 113 -10.86 -2.30 -2.86
C LEU A 113 -11.68 -1.72 -4.01
N VAL A 114 -12.26 -0.53 -3.83
CA VAL A 114 -13.01 0.14 -4.90
C VAL A 114 -12.11 0.45 -6.09
N ILE A 115 -10.92 1.01 -5.87
CA ILE A 115 -9.98 1.34 -6.94
C ILE A 115 -9.57 0.08 -7.73
N VAL A 116 -9.23 -1.01 -7.05
CA VAL A 116 -8.79 -2.24 -7.73
C VAL A 116 -9.92 -2.90 -8.51
N ILE A 117 -11.16 -2.86 -7.99
CA ILE A 117 -12.34 -3.36 -8.72
C ILE A 117 -12.59 -2.51 -9.97
N LEU A 118 -12.45 -1.19 -9.90
CA LEU A 118 -12.59 -0.30 -11.06
C LEU A 118 -11.54 -0.59 -12.13
N ILE A 119 -10.28 -0.82 -11.73
CA ILE A 119 -9.20 -1.19 -12.67
C ILE A 119 -9.50 -2.56 -13.31
N ALA A 120 -9.87 -3.56 -12.51
CA ALA A 120 -10.23 -4.89 -13.01
C ALA A 120 -11.40 -4.80 -14.01
N THR A 121 -12.41 -4.00 -13.68
CA THR A 121 -13.59 -3.80 -14.54
C THR A 121 -13.20 -3.09 -15.84
N ALA A 122 -12.45 -1.99 -15.77
CA ALA A 122 -12.03 -1.24 -16.95
C ALA A 122 -11.17 -2.09 -17.90
N THR A 123 -10.23 -2.87 -17.36
CA THR A 123 -9.35 -3.73 -18.15
C THR A 123 -10.08 -4.93 -18.75
N TYR A 124 -11.07 -5.49 -18.05
CA TYR A 124 -11.95 -6.53 -18.57
C TYR A 124 -12.87 -6.00 -19.68
N GLN A 125 -13.41 -4.79 -19.54
CA GLN A 125 -14.20 -4.15 -20.61
C GLN A 125 -13.34 -3.89 -21.86
N ALA A 126 -12.10 -3.45 -21.67
CA ALA A 126 -11.17 -3.21 -22.77
C ALA A 126 -10.83 -4.49 -23.56
N VAL A 127 -10.85 -5.67 -22.93
CA VAL A 127 -10.63 -6.93 -23.68
C VAL A 127 -11.86 -7.35 -24.47
N LEU A 128 -13.07 -7.06 -23.99
CA LEU A 128 -14.31 -7.37 -24.73
C LEU A 128 -14.52 -6.44 -25.93
N SER A 129 -14.03 -5.21 -25.81
CA SER A 129 -14.13 -4.17 -26.82
C SER A 129 -12.77 -3.52 -27.03
N PRO A 130 -11.83 -4.19 -27.74
CA PRO A 130 -10.51 -3.63 -27.97
C PRO A 130 -10.62 -2.32 -28.77
N PRO A 131 -9.64 -1.40 -28.66
CA PRO A 131 -9.63 -0.18 -29.45
C PRO A 131 -9.76 -0.48 -30.96
N GLY A 132 -10.62 0.26 -31.65
CA GLY A 132 -10.96 -0.01 -33.05
C GLY A 132 -11.91 -1.20 -33.27
N GLY A 133 -12.28 -1.92 -32.22
CA GLY A 133 -13.20 -3.05 -32.27
C GLY A 133 -12.59 -4.32 -32.87
N VAL A 134 -13.49 -5.23 -33.23
CA VAL A 134 -13.19 -6.47 -33.94
C VAL A 134 -13.84 -6.46 -35.32
N TRP A 135 -13.25 -7.16 -36.27
CA TRP A 135 -13.86 -7.39 -37.58
C TRP A 135 -15.19 -8.13 -37.41
N GLN A 136 -16.19 -7.74 -38.20
CA GLN A 136 -17.56 -8.29 -38.11
C GLN A 136 -17.82 -9.38 -39.14
N ASP A 137 -16.95 -9.50 -40.14
CA ASP A 137 -17.02 -10.43 -41.26
C ASP A 137 -15.65 -11.03 -41.58
N ASP A 138 -15.67 -12.07 -42.43
CA ASP A 138 -14.46 -12.66 -42.99
C ASP A 138 -14.22 -12.08 -44.39
N ASN A 139 -12.99 -11.66 -44.68
CA ASN A 139 -12.61 -11.13 -45.97
C ASN A 139 -11.27 -11.71 -46.42
N ASN A 140 -11.23 -12.26 -47.64
CA ASN A 140 -10.01 -12.80 -48.26
C ASN A 140 -9.49 -11.92 -49.42
N GLY A 141 -10.00 -10.69 -49.55
CA GLY A 141 -9.63 -9.74 -50.59
C GLY A 141 -8.30 -9.04 -50.32
N THR A 142 -8.22 -7.77 -50.72
CA THR A 142 -6.99 -6.97 -50.64
C THR A 142 -6.52 -6.69 -49.21
N THR A 143 -7.43 -6.69 -48.24
CA THR A 143 -7.15 -6.56 -46.80
C THR A 143 -7.69 -7.78 -46.06
N PRO A 144 -6.96 -8.91 -46.04
CA PRO A 144 -7.47 -10.14 -45.46
C PRO A 144 -7.70 -10.00 -43.94
N HIS A 145 -8.86 -10.41 -43.47
CA HIS A 145 -9.24 -10.40 -42.07
C HIS A 145 -10.30 -11.45 -41.73
N THR A 146 -10.43 -11.75 -40.44
CA THR A 146 -11.33 -12.76 -39.90
C THR A 146 -12.20 -12.15 -38.82
N ALA A 147 -13.49 -12.49 -38.83
CA ALA A 147 -14.46 -12.04 -37.85
C ALA A 147 -13.99 -12.36 -36.42
N GLY A 148 -14.22 -11.41 -35.51
CA GLY A 148 -13.81 -11.51 -34.11
C GLY A 148 -12.34 -11.19 -33.85
N LYS A 149 -11.50 -10.98 -34.88
CA LYS A 149 -10.11 -10.51 -34.70
C LYS A 149 -10.05 -9.00 -34.55
N SER A 150 -9.12 -8.52 -33.72
CA SER A 150 -8.96 -7.09 -33.49
C SER A 150 -8.57 -6.33 -34.77
N VAL A 151 -9.30 -5.25 -35.04
CA VAL A 151 -9.02 -4.33 -36.16
C VAL A 151 -7.68 -3.63 -35.93
N MET A 152 -7.41 -3.19 -34.69
CA MET A 152 -6.14 -2.54 -34.32
C MET A 152 -4.92 -3.43 -34.58
N ALA A 153 -5.02 -4.73 -34.30
CA ALA A 153 -3.94 -5.67 -34.57
C ALA A 153 -3.59 -5.77 -36.06
N SER A 154 -4.58 -5.56 -36.93
CA SER A 154 -4.46 -5.64 -38.39
C SER A 154 -3.80 -4.38 -39.00
N HIS A 155 -4.06 -3.20 -38.41
CA HIS A 155 -3.49 -1.93 -38.90
C HIS A 155 -2.18 -1.54 -38.24
N ASN A 156 -2.03 -1.76 -36.94
CA ASN A 156 -0.85 -1.39 -36.17
C ASN A 156 -0.57 -2.42 -35.07
N SER A 157 0.18 -3.46 -35.43
CA SER A 157 0.51 -4.55 -34.51
C SER A 157 1.36 -4.10 -33.31
N VAL A 158 2.19 -3.05 -33.45
CA VAL A 158 3.00 -2.52 -32.34
C VAL A 158 2.12 -1.85 -31.29
N ALA A 159 1.20 -0.99 -31.72
CA ALA A 159 0.26 -0.34 -30.82
C ALA A 159 -0.66 -1.37 -30.14
N TYR A 160 -1.11 -2.38 -30.90
CA TYR A 160 -1.90 -3.47 -30.33
C TYR A 160 -1.12 -4.27 -29.28
N CYS A 161 0.16 -4.58 -29.52
CA CYS A 161 1.02 -5.24 -28.55
C CYS A 161 1.17 -4.42 -27.27
N LEU A 162 1.39 -3.10 -27.39
CA LEU A 162 1.48 -2.22 -26.22
C LEU A 162 0.18 -2.18 -25.42
N PHE A 163 -0.96 -2.09 -26.11
CA PHE A 163 -2.29 -2.15 -25.49
C PHE A 163 -2.47 -3.48 -24.76
N LEU A 164 -2.22 -4.60 -25.43
CA LEU A 164 -2.37 -5.95 -24.89
C LEU A 164 -1.54 -6.12 -23.61
N VAL A 165 -0.23 -5.84 -23.68
CA VAL A 165 0.68 -6.03 -22.53
C VAL A 165 0.28 -5.13 -21.36
N SER A 166 0.01 -3.84 -21.62
CA SER A 166 -0.34 -2.89 -20.57
C SER A 166 -1.69 -3.20 -19.92
N ASN A 167 -2.70 -3.54 -20.73
CA ASN A 167 -4.03 -3.89 -20.25
C ASN A 167 -4.01 -5.17 -19.41
N SER A 168 -3.28 -6.19 -19.86
CA SER A 168 -3.14 -7.45 -19.13
C SER A 168 -2.38 -7.27 -17.81
N MET A 169 -1.30 -6.48 -17.79
CA MET A 169 -0.62 -6.15 -16.53
C MET A 169 -1.57 -5.47 -15.54
N GLY A 170 -2.36 -4.48 -15.98
CA GLY A 170 -3.35 -3.81 -15.15
C GLY A 170 -4.37 -4.79 -14.55
N PHE A 171 -4.89 -5.70 -15.38
CA PHE A 171 -5.83 -6.73 -14.97
C PHE A 171 -5.22 -7.67 -13.92
N PHE A 172 -4.09 -8.33 -14.20
CA PHE A 172 -3.46 -9.27 -13.28
C PHE A 172 -3.02 -8.61 -11.96
N MET A 173 -2.48 -7.39 -12.00
CA MET A 173 -2.13 -6.63 -10.80
C MET A 173 -3.36 -6.31 -9.96
N SER A 174 -4.48 -5.93 -10.59
CA SER A 174 -5.72 -5.65 -9.86
C SER A 174 -6.31 -6.89 -9.20
N LEU A 175 -6.29 -8.06 -9.86
CA LEU A 175 -6.74 -9.32 -9.25
C LEU A 175 -5.84 -9.76 -8.09
N HIS A 176 -4.52 -9.60 -8.23
CA HIS A 176 -3.59 -9.90 -7.13
C HIS A 176 -3.82 -8.98 -5.93
N MET A 177 -4.04 -7.68 -6.16
CA MET A 177 -4.38 -6.75 -5.09
C MET A 177 -5.74 -7.10 -4.47
N LEU A 178 -6.75 -7.47 -5.27
CA LEU A 178 -8.05 -7.90 -4.75
C LEU A 178 -7.90 -9.13 -3.86
N TYR A 179 -7.11 -10.13 -4.26
CA TYR A 179 -6.78 -11.30 -3.44
C TYR A 179 -6.12 -10.89 -2.11
N PHE A 180 -5.10 -10.02 -2.15
CA PHE A 180 -4.39 -9.58 -0.95
C PHE A 180 -5.29 -8.78 0.00
N LEU A 181 -6.05 -7.82 -0.54
CA LEU A 181 -6.95 -6.98 0.24
C LEU A 181 -8.14 -7.77 0.78
N THR A 182 -8.52 -8.88 0.18
CA THR A 182 -9.64 -9.68 0.66
C THR A 182 -9.25 -10.84 1.56
N ALA A 183 -7.96 -11.14 1.75
CA ALA A 183 -7.47 -12.34 2.45
C ALA A 183 -8.10 -12.63 3.85
N GLY A 184 -8.59 -11.60 4.56
CA GLY A 184 -9.22 -11.74 5.88
C GLY A 184 -10.74 -11.96 5.89
N PHE A 185 -11.43 -12.09 4.75
CA PHE A 185 -12.90 -12.30 4.72
C PHE A 185 -13.26 -13.80 4.81
N PRO A 186 -14.41 -14.17 5.40
CA PRO A 186 -14.80 -15.58 5.56
C PRO A 186 -15.07 -16.33 4.23
N MET A 187 -15.45 -15.63 3.16
CA MET A 187 -15.82 -16.24 1.85
C MET A 187 -14.65 -16.29 0.85
N GLN A 188 -13.45 -16.68 1.30
CA GLN A 188 -12.25 -16.71 0.43
C GLN A 188 -12.37 -17.69 -0.74
N LEU A 189 -12.96 -18.87 -0.52
CA LEU A 189 -12.97 -19.92 -1.54
C LEU A 189 -13.82 -19.51 -2.74
N GLU A 190 -15.04 -19.03 -2.50
CA GLU A 190 -15.95 -18.54 -3.54
C GLU A 190 -15.34 -17.39 -4.33
N LEU A 191 -14.70 -16.45 -3.63
CA LEU A 191 -13.98 -15.36 -4.28
C LEU A 191 -12.82 -15.88 -5.14
N LYS A 192 -11.99 -16.80 -4.65
CA LYS A 192 -10.88 -17.38 -5.43
C LYS A 192 -11.37 -18.09 -6.68
N VAL A 193 -12.47 -18.86 -6.59
CA VAL A 193 -13.08 -19.52 -7.75
C VAL A 193 -13.59 -18.49 -8.75
N SER A 194 -14.24 -17.42 -8.28
CA SER A 194 -14.71 -16.32 -9.14
C SER A 194 -13.54 -15.61 -9.85
N LEU A 195 -12.46 -15.30 -9.13
CA LEU A 195 -11.25 -14.67 -9.71
C LEU A 195 -10.55 -15.58 -10.73
N LEU A 196 -10.52 -16.89 -10.47
CA LEU A 196 -10.00 -17.88 -11.41
C LEU A 196 -10.86 -17.92 -12.68
N ALA A 197 -12.18 -17.99 -12.53
CA ALA A 197 -13.10 -17.98 -13.67
C ALA A 197 -12.94 -16.69 -14.50
N LEU A 198 -12.83 -15.53 -13.85
CA LEU A 198 -12.61 -14.25 -14.52
C LEU A 198 -11.27 -14.19 -15.27
N THR A 199 -10.23 -14.83 -14.73
CA THR A 199 -8.92 -14.95 -15.40
C THR A 199 -9.04 -15.80 -16.66
N VAL A 200 -9.70 -16.96 -16.57
CA VAL A 200 -9.90 -17.88 -17.70
C VAL A 200 -10.71 -17.21 -18.82
N THR A 201 -11.78 -16.48 -18.49
CA THR A 201 -12.58 -15.79 -19.51
C THR A 201 -11.83 -14.63 -20.14
N TYR A 202 -11.01 -13.90 -19.37
CA TYR A 202 -10.13 -12.86 -19.89
C TYR A 202 -9.12 -13.44 -20.90
N ASP A 203 -8.42 -14.50 -20.52
CA ASP A 203 -7.42 -15.17 -21.36
C ASP A 203 -8.04 -15.72 -22.65
N THR A 204 -9.22 -16.35 -22.53
CA THR A 204 -9.96 -16.90 -23.67
C THR A 204 -10.36 -15.77 -24.64
N SER A 205 -10.89 -14.67 -24.12
CA SER A 205 -11.31 -13.52 -24.94
C SER A 205 -10.13 -12.88 -25.67
N MET A 206 -9.03 -12.63 -24.96
CA MET A 206 -7.83 -12.02 -25.55
C MET A 206 -7.20 -12.92 -26.63
N THR A 207 -7.12 -14.23 -26.37
CA THR A 207 -6.58 -15.20 -27.33
C THR A 207 -7.47 -15.32 -28.57
N ALA A 208 -8.79 -15.29 -28.38
CA ALA A 208 -9.75 -15.31 -29.48
C ALA A 208 -9.60 -14.08 -30.39
N MET A 209 -9.35 -12.90 -29.83
CA MET A 209 -9.27 -11.64 -30.60
C MET A 209 -7.91 -11.39 -31.25
N THR A 210 -6.83 -12.01 -30.76
CA THR A 210 -5.48 -11.79 -31.32
C THR A 210 -5.31 -12.57 -32.64
N PRO A 211 -5.05 -11.90 -33.79
CA PRO A 211 -4.88 -12.59 -35.07
C PRO A 211 -3.48 -13.15 -35.26
N ASN A 212 -2.44 -12.48 -34.75
CA ASN A 212 -1.06 -12.85 -34.98
C ASN A 212 -0.60 -13.93 -33.99
N THR A 213 -0.21 -15.08 -34.51
CA THR A 213 0.33 -16.22 -33.74
C THR A 213 1.45 -15.81 -32.77
N GLY A 214 2.37 -14.93 -33.19
CA GLY A 214 3.45 -14.46 -32.32
C GLY A 214 2.96 -13.63 -31.13
N MET A 215 1.96 -12.77 -31.33
CA MET A 215 1.35 -11.99 -30.25
C MET A 215 0.52 -12.87 -29.31
N SER A 216 -0.16 -13.89 -29.84
CA SER A 216 -0.86 -14.87 -29.02
C SER A 216 0.12 -15.65 -28.13
N PHE A 217 1.26 -16.11 -28.66
CA PHE A 217 2.30 -16.76 -27.85
C PHE A 217 2.87 -15.83 -26.78
N LEU A 218 3.16 -14.57 -27.14
CA LEU A 218 3.61 -13.56 -26.19
C LEU A 218 2.59 -13.37 -25.06
N PHE A 219 1.30 -13.26 -25.41
CA PHE A 219 0.22 -13.16 -24.44
C PHE A 219 0.12 -14.39 -23.54
N THR A 220 0.22 -15.60 -24.09
CA THR A 220 0.19 -16.85 -23.32
C THR A 220 1.36 -16.91 -22.34
N ILE A 221 2.57 -16.56 -22.76
CA ILE A 221 3.74 -16.49 -21.86
C ILE A 221 3.48 -15.46 -20.76
N LEU A 222 2.98 -14.26 -21.12
CA LEU A 222 2.64 -13.21 -20.17
C LEU A 222 1.60 -13.67 -19.14
N SER A 223 0.53 -14.34 -19.58
CA SER A 223 -0.56 -14.85 -18.74
C SER A 223 -0.08 -15.93 -17.76
N VAL A 224 0.86 -16.79 -18.17
CA VAL A 224 1.45 -17.80 -17.26
C VAL A 224 2.46 -17.18 -16.29
N VAL A 225 3.28 -16.23 -16.76
CA VAL A 225 4.36 -15.64 -15.97
C VAL A 225 3.84 -14.64 -14.93
N MET A 226 2.85 -13.81 -15.26
CA MET A 226 2.39 -12.73 -14.38
C MET A 226 1.86 -13.22 -13.02
N PRO A 227 1.00 -14.25 -12.94
CA PRO A 227 0.54 -14.80 -11.66
C PRO A 227 1.66 -15.30 -10.75
N ILE A 228 2.82 -15.68 -11.30
CA ILE A 228 4.00 -16.14 -10.56
C ILE A 228 4.90 -14.95 -10.20
N LEU A 229 5.12 -14.04 -11.14
CA LEU A 229 6.00 -12.89 -11.00
C LEU A 229 5.47 -11.91 -9.94
N ILE A 230 4.16 -11.65 -9.92
CA ILE A 230 3.56 -10.64 -9.03
C ILE A 230 3.75 -11.01 -7.54
N PRO A 231 3.45 -12.24 -7.08
CA PRO A 231 3.77 -12.65 -5.71
C PRO A 231 5.28 -12.63 -5.43
N LEU A 232 6.11 -13.04 -6.38
CA LEU A 232 7.57 -13.03 -6.21
C LEU A 232 8.09 -11.61 -5.98
N VAL A 233 7.71 -10.65 -6.84
CA VAL A 233 8.06 -9.23 -6.69
C VAL A 233 7.54 -8.71 -5.36
N THR A 234 6.30 -9.04 -4.98
CA THR A 234 5.72 -8.63 -3.68
C THR A 234 6.57 -9.14 -2.51
N ILE A 235 7.00 -10.40 -2.54
CA ILE A 235 7.86 -11.00 -1.52
C ILE A 235 9.24 -10.33 -1.50
N VAL A 236 9.85 -10.14 -2.67
CA VAL A 236 11.17 -9.52 -2.82
C VAL A 236 11.15 -8.08 -2.31
N VAL A 237 10.18 -7.28 -2.73
CA VAL A 237 10.00 -5.89 -2.27
C VAL A 237 9.78 -5.86 -0.76
N ARG A 238 8.92 -6.73 -0.22
CA ARG A 238 8.72 -6.84 1.23
C ARG A 238 10.02 -7.18 1.96
N ASN A 239 10.84 -8.08 1.41
CA ASN A 239 12.12 -8.46 2.01
C ASN A 239 13.16 -7.33 1.92
N HIS A 240 13.20 -6.57 0.82
CA HIS A 240 14.06 -5.40 0.67
C HIS A 240 13.64 -4.25 1.60
N LEU A 241 12.34 -4.00 1.75
CA LEU A 241 11.80 -2.97 2.66
C LEU A 241 11.98 -3.36 4.13
N LYS A 242 11.96 -4.66 4.46
CA LYS A 242 12.25 -5.16 5.81
C LYS A 242 13.73 -5.15 6.16
N LYS A 243 14.64 -5.00 5.20
CA LYS A 243 16.08 -4.93 5.50
C LYS A 243 16.34 -3.58 6.17
N PRO A 244 16.64 -3.53 7.49
CA PRO A 244 17.00 -2.28 8.11
C PRO A 244 18.27 -1.77 7.43
N ARG A 245 18.38 -0.46 7.19
CA ARG A 245 19.65 0.20 6.84
C ARG A 245 20.61 0.06 8.02
N VAL A 246 21.15 -1.14 8.24
CA VAL A 246 22.32 -1.37 9.08
C VAL A 246 23.49 -1.39 8.11
N GLY A 247 24.24 -0.29 8.08
CA GLY A 247 25.47 -0.23 7.28
C GLY A 247 25.82 1.14 6.73
N LEU A 248 25.92 2.16 7.58
CA LEU A 248 26.93 3.23 7.38
C LEU A 248 27.33 3.88 8.72
N GLN A 249 27.70 3.05 9.70
CA GLN A 249 28.48 3.47 10.86
C GLN A 249 29.57 2.43 11.10
N CYS A 250 30.57 2.39 10.22
CA CYS A 250 31.87 1.81 10.55
C CYS A 250 32.91 2.29 9.55
N THR A 251 33.49 3.47 9.82
CA THR A 251 34.88 3.88 9.52
C THR A 251 35.03 5.36 9.86
N ARG A 252 35.11 5.68 11.16
CA ARG A 252 35.81 6.88 11.61
C ARG A 252 36.33 6.71 13.05
N GLN A 253 37.08 5.64 13.25
CA GLN A 253 38.12 5.57 14.28
C GLN A 253 39.34 4.90 13.65
N ALA A 254 40.17 5.73 13.04
CA ALA A 254 41.60 5.50 12.80
C ALA A 254 42.11 6.73 12.04
N SER A 255 42.65 7.71 12.75
CA SER A 255 43.83 8.49 12.35
C SER A 255 44.01 9.68 13.30
N VAL A 256 45.09 9.55 14.10
CA VAL A 256 45.87 10.57 14.85
C VAL A 256 45.20 11.21 16.06
#